data_AF-A0A3D8M7H6-F1
#
_entry.id   AF-A0A3D8M7H6-F1
#
_cell.length_a   1.000
_cell.length_b   1.000
_cell.length_c   1.000
_cell.angle_alpha   90.00
_cell.angle_beta   90.00
_cell.angle_gamma   90.00
#
_symmetry.space_group_name_H-M   'P 1'
#
loop_
_entity.id
_entity.type
_entity.pdbx_description
1 polymer ?
#
loop_
_entity_poly.entity_id
_entity_poly.type
_entity_poly.pdbx_seq_one_letter_code
_entity_poly.pdbx_strand_id
1 'polypeptide(L)'
;MKHPAAGWLMLLAWAGSILAGLWFYSFNQLQEFDPLHKLATAASLPNFDAGLAQQLNVMGIAPGSLVHITTQDQCYCSTLADDHLAELSQTLQSNGYQAVRLNLQASPQLQKLFSSVPALIVFGSDAQIRYVGPYSSGFGCFSGKNLLDTIARLARQPDFYGAVVNSEANGCFCRS
;
A
#
# COMPACT_ATOMS: atom_id res chain seq x y z
N MET A 1 -21.58 -3.53 55.28
CA MET A 1 -21.61 -2.37 54.35
C MET A 1 -20.74 -2.72 53.16
N LYS A 2 -21.28 -2.53 51.96
CA LYS A 2 -20.72 -2.98 50.68
C LYS A 2 -19.35 -2.32 50.45
N HIS A 3 -18.39 -3.04 49.87
CA HIS A 3 -17.15 -2.48 49.32
C HIS A 3 -17.33 -2.25 47.80
N PRO A 4 -18.16 -1.29 47.34
CA PRO A 4 -18.26 -1.01 45.90
C PRO A 4 -16.95 -0.46 45.34
N ALA A 5 -16.15 0.23 46.18
CA ALA A 5 -14.92 0.90 45.76
C ALA A 5 -13.86 -0.06 45.20
N ALA A 6 -13.70 -1.26 45.77
CA ALA A 6 -12.70 -2.22 45.30
C ALA A 6 -13.03 -2.77 43.90
N GLY A 7 -14.31 -3.08 43.64
CA GLY A 7 -14.76 -3.51 42.32
C GLY A 7 -14.60 -2.41 41.26
N TRP A 8 -14.93 -1.17 41.61
CA TRP A 8 -14.75 -0.02 40.70
C TRP A 8 -13.27 0.27 40.39
N LEU A 9 -12.38 0.15 41.37
CA LEU A 9 -10.93 0.33 41.15
C LEU A 9 -10.38 -0.76 40.22
N MET A 10 -10.80 -2.01 40.39
CA MET A 10 -10.39 -3.11 39.52
C MET A 10 -10.92 -2.91 38.09
N LEU A 11 -12.18 -2.50 37.93
CA LEU A 11 -12.76 -2.19 36.62
C LEU A 11 -12.05 -1.01 35.93
N LEU A 12 -11.72 0.05 36.67
CA LEU A 12 -10.99 1.21 36.14
C LEU A 12 -9.56 0.83 35.75
N ALA A 13 -8.86 0.03 36.56
CA ALA A 13 -7.52 -0.46 36.23
C ALA A 13 -7.54 -1.36 34.98
N TRP A 14 -8.53 -2.25 34.87
CA TRP A 14 -8.72 -3.09 33.69
C TRP A 14 -9.03 -2.28 32.43
N ALA A 15 -10.01 -1.37 32.51
CA ALA A 15 -10.35 -0.50 31.39
C ALA A 15 -9.17 0.39 30.97
N GLY A 16 -8.43 0.94 31.94
CA GLY A 16 -7.21 1.71 31.69
C GLY A 16 -6.13 0.89 30.98
N SER A 17 -5.93 -0.38 31.38
CA SER A 17 -4.97 -1.27 30.72
C SER A 17 -5.34 -1.58 29.26
N ILE A 18 -6.64 -1.77 28.96
CA ILE A 18 -7.12 -1.98 27.59
C ILE A 18 -6.94 -0.73 26.75
N LEU A 19 -7.32 0.44 27.27
CA LEU A 19 -7.15 1.71 26.56
C LEU A 19 -5.68 2.02 26.29
N ALA A 20 -4.80 1.79 27.26
CA ALA A 20 -3.35 1.95 27.08
C ALA A 20 -2.79 0.98 26.02
N GLY A 21 -3.23 -0.28 26.03
CA GLY A 21 -2.88 -1.25 25.01
C GLY A 21 -3.35 -0.83 23.61
N LEU A 22 -4.63 -0.50 23.45
CA LEU A 22 -5.20 -0.04 22.18
C LEU A 22 -4.49 1.22 21.68
N TRP A 23 -4.18 2.16 22.56
CA TRP A 23 -3.45 3.38 22.21
C TRP A 23 -2.05 3.09 21.68
N PHE A 24 -1.28 2.25 22.39
CA PHE A 24 0.06 1.83 21.98
C PHE A 24 0.06 1.13 20.62
N TYR A 25 -0.87 0.19 20.41
CA TYR A 25 -1.00 -0.50 19.13
C TYR A 25 -1.50 0.40 18.01
N SER A 26 -2.40 1.35 18.29
CA SER A 26 -2.94 2.25 17.26
C SER A 26 -1.91 3.27 16.78
N PHE A 27 -1.08 3.83 17.68
CA PHE A 27 -0.09 4.84 17.29
C PHE A 27 1.08 4.25 16.52
N ASN A 28 1.57 3.06 16.90
CA ASN A 28 2.70 2.44 16.19
C ASN A 28 2.36 1.96 14.77
N GLN A 29 1.07 1.80 14.45
CA GLN A 29 0.63 1.32 13.12
C GLN A 29 0.59 2.41 12.05
N LEU A 30 0.69 3.70 12.39
CA LEU A 30 0.71 4.78 11.41
C LEU A 30 2.14 5.16 11.06
N GLN A 31 2.51 4.88 9.82
CA GLN A 31 3.81 5.17 9.28
C GLN A 31 3.65 5.91 7.95
N GLU A 32 4.62 6.76 7.64
CA GLU A 32 4.75 7.33 6.30
C GLU A 32 5.12 6.23 5.30
N PHE A 33 4.54 6.27 4.11
CA PHE A 33 4.80 5.33 3.03
C PHE A 33 6.22 5.49 2.46
N ASP A 34 6.65 6.73 2.23
CA ASP A 34 7.98 7.05 1.68
C ASP A 34 8.75 8.02 2.60
N PRO A 35 9.14 7.59 3.82
CA PRO A 35 9.85 8.44 4.78
C PRO A 35 11.24 8.88 4.30
N LEU A 36 11.82 8.16 3.34
CA LEU A 36 13.13 8.45 2.76
C LEU A 36 13.00 9.25 1.46
N HIS A 37 11.79 9.62 1.05
CA HIS A 37 11.49 10.32 -0.19
C HIS A 37 12.10 9.66 -1.44
N LYS A 38 12.31 8.33 -1.41
CA LYS A 38 12.93 7.57 -2.50
C LYS A 38 12.02 7.57 -3.72
N LEU A 39 10.74 7.25 -3.53
CA LEU A 39 9.75 7.23 -4.59
C LEU A 39 9.47 8.65 -5.10
N ALA A 40 9.30 9.60 -4.18
CA ALA A 40 9.07 11.01 -4.54
C ALA A 40 10.21 11.56 -5.41
N THR A 41 11.46 11.32 -5.00
CA THR A 41 12.65 11.76 -5.75
C THR A 41 12.73 11.06 -7.10
N ALA A 42 12.54 9.74 -7.14
CA ALA A 42 12.58 8.99 -8.40
C ALA A 42 11.49 9.45 -9.38
N ALA A 43 10.28 9.73 -8.89
CA ALA A 43 9.15 10.18 -9.70
C ALA A 43 9.34 11.58 -10.32
N SER A 44 10.22 12.40 -9.75
CA SER A 44 10.57 13.72 -10.33
C SER A 44 11.51 13.64 -11.53
N LEU A 45 12.06 12.46 -11.83
CA LEU A 45 12.96 12.28 -12.96
C LEU A 45 12.18 12.16 -14.28
N PRO A 46 12.64 12.78 -15.39
CA PRO A 46 11.89 12.84 -16.66
C PRO A 46 11.49 11.49 -17.28
N ASN A 47 12.22 10.41 -16.96
CA ASN A 47 12.02 9.08 -17.56
C ASN A 47 11.55 8.03 -16.53
N PHE A 48 10.98 8.47 -15.41
CA PHE A 48 10.55 7.57 -14.34
C PHE A 48 9.59 6.48 -14.85
N ASP A 49 8.50 6.87 -15.53
CA ASP A 49 7.45 5.96 -15.99
C ASP A 49 8.00 4.93 -16.98
N ALA A 50 8.71 5.40 -18.01
CA ALA A 50 9.30 4.54 -19.03
C ALA A 50 10.37 3.60 -18.45
N GLY A 51 11.18 4.09 -17.52
CA GLY A 51 12.19 3.29 -16.83
C GLY A 51 11.57 2.19 -15.97
N LEU A 52 10.49 2.51 -15.24
CA LEU A 52 9.77 1.54 -14.42
C LEU A 52 9.03 0.50 -15.27
N ALA A 53 8.35 0.92 -16.35
CA ALA A 53 7.73 0.00 -17.30
C ALA A 53 8.75 -0.96 -17.92
N GLN A 54 9.91 -0.45 -18.34
CA GLN A 54 10.99 -1.27 -18.87
C GLN A 54 11.52 -2.26 -17.81
N GLN A 55 11.67 -1.82 -16.56
CA GLN A 55 12.10 -2.70 -15.49
C GLN A 55 11.10 -3.84 -15.24
N LEU A 56 9.80 -3.56 -15.26
CA LEU A 56 8.75 -4.58 -15.13
C LEU A 56 8.78 -5.58 -16.31
N ASN A 57 8.96 -5.09 -17.53
CA ASN A 57 9.11 -5.94 -18.71
C ASN A 57 10.34 -6.86 -18.60
N VAL A 58 11.49 -6.35 -18.15
CA VAL A 58 12.71 -7.15 -17.93
C VAL A 58 12.50 -8.22 -16.86
N MET A 59 11.64 -7.94 -15.88
CA MET A 59 11.22 -8.92 -14.86
C MET A 59 10.17 -9.91 -15.36
N GLY A 60 9.77 -9.85 -16.64
CA GLY A 60 8.78 -10.74 -17.24
C GLY A 60 7.33 -10.41 -16.86
N ILE A 61 7.07 -9.22 -16.33
CA ILE A 61 5.72 -8.77 -15.99
C ILE A 61 5.07 -8.18 -17.23
N ALA A 62 3.93 -8.72 -17.64
CA ALA A 62 3.21 -8.24 -18.81
C ALA A 62 2.40 -6.96 -18.51
N PRO A 63 2.17 -6.10 -19.52
CA PRO A 63 1.14 -5.05 -19.47
C PRO A 63 -0.22 -5.61 -19.03
N GLY A 64 -1.04 -4.79 -18.36
CA GLY A 64 -2.29 -5.24 -17.74
C GLY A 64 -2.07 -5.98 -16.43
N SER A 65 -1.12 -5.53 -15.60
CA SER A 65 -0.79 -6.17 -14.33
C SER A 65 -1.01 -5.22 -13.14
N LEU A 66 -1.56 -5.76 -12.06
CA LEU A 66 -1.59 -5.15 -10.73
C LEU A 66 -0.42 -5.73 -9.93
N VAL A 67 0.70 -5.02 -9.93
CA VAL A 67 1.94 -5.49 -9.32
C VAL A 67 1.93 -5.12 -7.84
N HIS A 68 1.65 -6.10 -7.01
CA HIS A 68 1.67 -6.01 -5.56
C HIS A 68 3.09 -6.26 -5.04
N ILE A 69 3.70 -5.24 -4.46
CA ILE A 69 5.04 -5.32 -3.86
C ILE A 69 4.89 -5.63 -2.37
N THR A 70 5.54 -6.70 -1.94
CA THR A 70 5.58 -7.15 -0.55
C THR A 70 7.03 -7.42 -0.11
N THR A 71 7.21 -7.79 1.16
CA THR A 71 8.49 -8.19 1.75
C THR A 71 8.51 -9.71 1.99
N GLN A 72 9.70 -10.29 2.16
CA GLN A 72 9.86 -11.70 2.57
C GLN A 72 9.42 -11.95 4.02
N ASP A 73 9.53 -10.93 4.87
CA ASP A 73 9.21 -11.04 6.28
C ASP A 73 7.69 -11.04 6.52
N GLN A 74 7.26 -11.58 7.67
CA GLN A 74 5.85 -11.52 8.04
C GLN A 74 5.44 -10.07 8.35
N CYS A 75 4.79 -9.44 7.37
CA CYS A 75 4.25 -8.10 7.48
C CYS A 75 2.72 -8.14 7.62
N TYR A 76 2.22 -7.78 8.80
CA TYR A 76 0.78 -7.69 9.05
C TYR A 76 0.06 -6.72 8.09
N CYS A 77 0.72 -5.61 7.74
CA CYS A 77 0.16 -4.63 6.80
C CYS A 77 -0.05 -5.22 5.40
N SER A 78 0.81 -6.15 4.94
CA SER A 78 0.62 -6.83 3.67
C SER A 78 -0.64 -7.70 3.69
N THR A 79 -0.90 -8.40 4.80
CA THR A 79 -2.13 -9.20 4.96
C THR A 79 -3.38 -8.33 4.89
N LEU A 80 -3.37 -7.13 5.48
CA LEU A 80 -4.49 -6.20 5.37
C LEU A 80 -4.70 -5.67 3.96
N ALA A 81 -3.62 -5.48 3.19
CA ALA A 81 -3.72 -5.01 1.81
C ALA A 81 -4.19 -6.09 0.82
N ASP A 82 -4.19 -7.37 1.22
CA ASP A 82 -4.67 -8.45 0.35
C ASP A 82 -6.16 -8.32 0.02
N ASP A 83 -6.98 -7.87 0.97
CA ASP A 83 -8.41 -7.61 0.74
C ASP A 83 -8.59 -6.49 -0.30
N HIS A 84 -7.80 -5.42 -0.20
CA HIS A 84 -7.83 -4.30 -1.16
C HIS A 84 -7.34 -4.72 -2.55
N LEU A 85 -6.32 -5.57 -2.62
CA LEU A 85 -5.85 -6.14 -3.88
C LEU A 85 -6.92 -7.03 -4.51
N ALA A 86 -7.62 -7.84 -3.71
CA ALA A 86 -8.69 -8.70 -4.20
C ALA A 86 -9.86 -7.88 -4.77
N GLU A 87 -10.29 -6.83 -4.07
CA GLU A 87 -11.34 -5.91 -4.54
C GLU A 87 -10.95 -5.23 -5.86
N LEU A 88 -9.73 -4.69 -5.94
CA LEU A 88 -9.24 -4.02 -7.15
C LEU A 88 -9.09 -5.01 -8.31
N SER A 89 -8.55 -6.21 -8.04
CA SER A 89 -8.40 -7.27 -9.04
C SER A 89 -9.76 -7.71 -9.57
N GLN A 90 -10.77 -7.88 -8.71
CA GLN A 90 -12.13 -8.22 -9.12
C GLN A 90 -12.72 -7.12 -10.01
N THR A 91 -12.50 -5.86 -9.66
CA THR A 91 -13.00 -4.70 -10.42
C THR A 91 -12.37 -4.61 -11.82
N LEU A 92 -11.11 -4.97 -11.97
CA LEU A 92 -10.36 -4.85 -13.22
C LEU A 92 -10.22 -6.17 -14.00
N GLN A 93 -10.72 -7.28 -13.47
CA GLN A 93 -10.65 -8.60 -14.11
C GLN A 93 -11.31 -8.60 -15.49
N SER A 94 -12.48 -7.95 -15.63
CA SER A 94 -13.18 -7.81 -16.92
C SER A 94 -12.40 -6.98 -17.95
N ASN A 95 -11.41 -6.20 -17.50
CA ASN A 95 -10.52 -5.42 -18.35
C ASN A 95 -9.20 -6.17 -18.66
N GLY A 96 -9.09 -7.44 -18.25
CA GLY A 96 -7.93 -8.29 -18.53
C GLY A 96 -6.76 -8.11 -17.57
N TYR A 97 -6.95 -7.38 -16.46
CA TYR A 97 -5.88 -7.19 -15.47
C TYR A 97 -5.65 -8.45 -14.63
N GLN A 98 -4.38 -8.71 -14.31
CA GLN A 98 -3.97 -9.81 -13.43
C GLN A 98 -3.12 -9.30 -12.27
N ALA A 99 -3.34 -9.84 -11.07
CA ALA A 99 -2.51 -9.54 -9.92
C ALA A 99 -1.19 -10.33 -9.97
N VAL A 100 -0.06 -9.64 -9.82
CA VAL A 100 1.26 -10.27 -9.71
C VAL A 100 1.93 -9.80 -8.43
N ARG A 101 2.44 -10.76 -7.64
CA ARG A 101 3.15 -10.45 -6.40
C ARG A 101 4.65 -10.46 -6.63
N LEU A 102 5.31 -9.39 -6.21
CA LEU A 102 6.76 -9.25 -6.23
C LEU A 102 7.29 -9.03 -4.82
N ASN A 103 8.37 -9.75 -4.51
CA ASN A 103 9.09 -9.56 -3.28
C ASN A 103 10.16 -8.48 -3.48
N LEU A 104 10.17 -7.46 -2.63
CA LEU A 104 11.11 -6.34 -2.72
C LEU A 104 12.57 -6.82 -2.61
N GLN A 105 12.84 -7.81 -1.76
CA GLN A 105 14.16 -8.40 -1.58
C GLN A 105 14.69 -9.09 -2.84
N ALA A 106 13.79 -9.56 -3.71
CA ALA A 106 14.16 -10.21 -4.97
C ALA A 106 14.52 -9.21 -6.09
N SER A 107 14.34 -7.90 -5.90
CA SER A 107 14.63 -6.88 -6.91
C SER A 107 15.38 -5.67 -6.34
N PRO A 108 16.70 -5.58 -6.55
CA PRO A 108 17.50 -4.44 -6.10
C PRO A 108 17.05 -3.09 -6.69
N GLN A 109 16.42 -3.10 -7.87
CA GLN A 109 15.91 -1.87 -8.47
C GLN A 109 14.65 -1.38 -7.75
N LEU A 110 13.75 -2.28 -7.34
CA LEU A 110 12.57 -1.90 -6.57
C LEU A 110 12.95 -1.40 -5.16
N GLN A 111 14.00 -1.94 -4.52
CA GLN A 111 14.53 -1.45 -3.22
C GLN A 111 15.05 0.00 -3.26
N LYS A 112 15.42 0.49 -4.44
CA LYS A 112 15.79 1.89 -4.62
C LYS A 112 14.58 2.81 -4.67
N LEU A 113 13.41 2.29 -5.03
CA LEU A 113 12.16 3.04 -5.15
C LEU A 113 11.33 2.97 -3.87
N PHE A 114 11.25 1.81 -3.24
CA PHE A 114 10.38 1.59 -2.08
C PHE A 114 11.22 1.39 -0.82
N SER A 115 10.81 2.07 0.26
CA SER A 115 11.33 1.88 1.62
C SER A 115 10.27 1.28 2.55
N SER A 116 9.05 1.12 2.05
CA SER A 116 7.94 0.52 2.78
C SER A 116 7.06 -0.32 1.87
N VAL A 117 6.43 -1.33 2.46
CA VAL A 117 5.46 -2.23 1.82
C VAL A 117 4.20 -2.32 2.70
N PRO A 118 3.03 -2.71 2.16
CA PRO A 118 2.77 -3.07 0.76
C PRO A 118 2.68 -1.86 -0.17
N ALA A 119 3.08 -2.05 -1.43
CA ALA A 119 2.92 -1.07 -2.49
C ALA A 119 2.24 -1.69 -3.72
N LEU A 120 1.66 -0.85 -4.57
CA LEU A 120 1.01 -1.20 -5.82
C LEU A 120 1.66 -0.43 -6.96
N ILE A 121 1.97 -1.15 -8.05
CA ILE A 121 2.17 -0.55 -9.36
C ILE A 121 1.07 -1.06 -10.28
N VAL A 122 0.35 -0.15 -10.93
CA VAL A 122 -0.59 -0.50 -12.00
C VAL A 122 0.12 -0.38 -13.32
N PHE A 123 0.46 -1.52 -13.92
CA PHE A 123 1.01 -1.58 -15.26
C PHE A 123 -0.13 -1.68 -16.27
N GLY A 124 -0.39 -0.58 -16.97
CA GLY A 124 -1.48 -0.45 -17.94
C GLY A 124 -1.40 -1.47 -19.07
N SER A 125 -2.54 -1.80 -19.67
CA SER A 125 -2.59 -2.69 -20.84
C SER A 125 -1.87 -2.13 -22.07
N ASP A 126 -1.62 -0.81 -22.09
CA ASP A 126 -0.87 -0.07 -23.10
C ASP A 126 0.64 0.03 -22.80
N ALA A 127 1.13 -0.77 -21.86
CA ALA A 127 2.51 -0.76 -21.38
C ALA A 127 2.96 0.58 -20.77
N GLN A 128 2.02 1.39 -20.24
CA GLN A 128 2.31 2.60 -19.47
C GLN A 128 2.05 2.37 -17.98
N ILE A 129 2.84 3.01 -17.11
CA ILE A 129 2.59 2.96 -15.66
C ILE A 129 1.42 3.89 -15.33
N ARG A 130 0.33 3.37 -14.78
CA ARG A 130 -0.88 4.16 -14.48
C ARG A 130 -0.90 4.70 -13.06
N TYR A 131 -0.34 3.95 -12.11
CA TYR A 131 -0.30 4.33 -10.70
C TYR A 131 0.89 3.67 -9.99
N VAL A 132 1.51 4.39 -9.05
CA VAL A 132 2.53 3.87 -8.14
C VAL A 132 2.28 4.42 -6.73
N GLY A 133 2.12 3.55 -5.74
CA GLY A 133 1.90 3.98 -4.35
C GLY A 133 1.19 2.93 -3.51
N PRO A 134 0.64 3.28 -2.34
CA PRO A 134 -0.08 2.34 -1.49
C PRO A 134 -1.53 2.11 -1.95
N TYR A 135 -2.18 1.08 -1.39
CA TYR A 135 -3.62 0.80 -1.59
C TYR A 135 -4.53 1.74 -0.79
N SER A 136 -4.04 2.28 0.32
CA SER A 136 -4.83 2.97 1.35
C SER A 136 -4.02 4.07 2.03
N SER A 137 -4.72 5.00 2.68
CA SER A 137 -4.16 5.97 3.61
C SER A 137 -5.11 6.22 4.79
N GLY A 138 -4.60 6.71 5.92
CA GLY A 138 -5.36 7.12 7.10
C GLY A 138 -5.39 6.10 8.26
N PHE A 139 -5.97 6.54 9.37
CA PHE A 139 -6.22 5.72 10.57
C PHE A 139 -7.09 4.52 10.21
N GLY A 140 -6.55 3.30 10.34
CA GLY A 140 -7.26 2.05 10.08
C GLY A 140 -7.01 1.41 8.71
N CYS A 141 -6.14 1.98 7.86
CA CYS A 141 -5.82 1.42 6.54
C CYS A 141 -7.04 1.19 5.65
N PHE A 142 -8.09 1.97 5.89
CA PHE A 142 -9.22 2.01 5.00
C PHE A 142 -8.72 2.67 3.71
N SER A 143 -8.71 1.93 2.62
CA SER A 143 -8.82 2.56 1.32
C SER A 143 -10.16 3.28 1.33
N GLY A 144 -10.18 4.60 1.56
CA GLY A 144 -11.41 5.35 1.34
C GLY A 144 -11.92 4.98 -0.05
N LYS A 145 -13.18 4.55 -0.20
CA LYS A 145 -13.77 4.04 -1.47
C LYS A 145 -13.26 4.77 -2.72
N ASN A 146 -13.11 6.09 -2.59
CA ASN A 146 -12.58 7.00 -3.59
C ASN A 146 -11.20 6.62 -4.17
N LEU A 147 -10.28 6.03 -3.40
CA LEU A 147 -8.92 5.71 -3.86
C LEU A 147 -8.90 4.48 -4.76
N LEU A 148 -9.50 3.35 -4.36
CA LEU A 148 -9.56 2.16 -5.22
C LEU A 148 -10.33 2.45 -6.51
N ASP A 149 -11.45 3.17 -6.42
CA ASP A 149 -12.21 3.63 -7.59
C ASP A 149 -11.36 4.53 -8.50
N THR A 150 -10.51 5.38 -7.91
CA THR A 150 -9.56 6.23 -8.64
C THR A 150 -8.49 5.42 -9.34
N ILE A 151 -7.87 4.46 -8.65
CA ILE A 151 -6.86 3.57 -9.23
C ILE A 151 -7.49 2.76 -10.37
N ALA A 152 -8.68 2.21 -10.18
CA ALA A 152 -9.42 1.49 -11.23
C ALA A 152 -9.77 2.37 -12.42
N ARG A 153 -10.09 3.66 -12.20
CA ARG A 153 -10.31 4.62 -13.29
C ARG A 153 -9.03 4.93 -14.05
N LEU A 154 -7.92 5.19 -13.35
CA LEU A 154 -6.61 5.44 -13.95
C LEU A 154 -6.13 4.25 -14.78
N ALA A 155 -6.37 3.03 -14.31
CA ALA A 155 -6.07 1.79 -15.04
C ALA A 155 -6.80 1.73 -16.39
N ARG A 156 -8.07 2.13 -16.42
CA ARG A 156 -8.94 2.04 -17.60
C ARG A 156 -8.88 3.26 -18.52
N GLN A 157 -8.21 4.33 -18.10
CA GLN A 157 -8.22 5.59 -18.84
C GLN A 157 -7.45 5.43 -20.16
N PRO A 158 -8.06 5.72 -21.32
CA PRO A 158 -7.39 5.55 -22.61
C PRO A 158 -6.21 6.50 -22.76
N ASP A 159 -6.40 7.77 -22.39
CA ASP A 159 -5.33 8.77 -22.45
C ASP A 159 -4.31 8.57 -21.33
N PHE A 160 -3.04 8.85 -21.64
CA PHE A 160 -1.93 8.77 -20.70
C PHE A 160 -1.29 10.15 -20.54
N TYR A 161 -1.27 10.65 -19.30
CA TYR A 161 -0.70 11.96 -18.95
C TYR A 161 0.47 11.84 -17.95
N GLY A 162 1.03 10.64 -17.81
CA GLY A 162 1.99 10.30 -16.76
C GLY A 162 1.36 9.45 -15.64
N ALA A 163 2.20 8.69 -14.94
CA ALA A 163 1.77 7.90 -13.80
C ALA A 163 1.34 8.80 -12.64
N VAL A 164 0.24 8.43 -11.97
CA VAL A 164 -0.06 9.02 -10.66
C VAL A 164 0.83 8.35 -9.62
N VAL A 165 1.74 9.12 -9.03
CA VAL A 165 2.62 8.65 -7.96
C VAL A 165 2.14 9.19 -6.63
N ASN A 166 1.78 8.29 -5.72
CA ASN A 166 1.36 8.62 -4.36
C ASN A 166 2.46 8.20 -3.36
N SER A 167 3.42 9.09 -3.14
CA SER A 167 4.48 8.93 -2.13
C SER A 167 4.10 9.47 -0.75
N GLU A 168 3.13 10.39 -0.69
CA GLU A 168 2.76 11.13 0.52
C GLU A 168 1.53 10.53 1.21
N ALA A 169 1.68 9.29 1.68
CA ALA A 169 0.62 8.59 2.39
C ALA A 169 1.05 8.20 3.80
N ASN A 170 0.11 8.24 4.73
CA ASN A 170 0.27 7.70 6.09
C ASN A 170 -0.68 6.52 6.27
N GLY A 171 -0.21 5.39 6.81
CA GLY A 171 -1.01 4.17 6.94
C GLY A 171 -0.21 3.03 7.58
N CYS A 172 -0.73 1.80 7.54
CA CYS A 172 0.04 0.61 7.95
C CYS A 172 0.99 0.25 6.82
N PHE A 173 2.28 0.51 7.07
CA PHE A 173 3.35 0.06 6.21
C PHE A 173 4.44 -0.61 7.07
N CYS A 174 4.99 -1.71 6.55
CA CYS A 174 6.18 -2.32 7.09
C CYS A 174 7.41 -1.73 6.41
N ARG A 175 8.46 -1.50 7.19
CA ARG A 175 9.77 -1.11 6.67
C ARG A 175 10.44 -2.30 5.99
N SER A 176 11.27 -2.00 5.00
CA SER A 176 11.97 -2.98 4.17
C SER A 176 13.35 -2.50 3.77
#